data_AF-A0A9X5XE56-F1
#
_entry.id   AF-A0A9X5XE56-F1
#
_cell.length_a   1.000
_cell.length_b   1.000
_cell.length_c   1.000
_cell.angle_alpha   90.00
_cell.angle_beta   90.00
_cell.angle_gamma   90.00
#
_symmetry.space_group_name_H-M   'P 1'
#
loop_
_entity.id
_entity.type
_entity.pdbx_description
1 polymer ?
#
loop_
_entity_poly.entity_id
_entity_poly.type
_entity_poly.pdbx_seq_one_letter_code
_entity_poly.pdbx_strand_id
1 'polypeptide(L)' 'MTTTDPTVINCEQFIAHPPAAVWKALTDPELHARWWAAGDVRPVVGHRFTLDMG' A
#
# COMPACT_ATOMS: atom_id res chain seq x y z
N MET A 1 17.03 24.19 -5.49
CA MET A 1 16.45 23.10 -6.29
C MET A 1 16.87 21.81 -5.60
N THR A 2 15.94 21.07 -5.01
CA THR A 2 16.25 19.79 -4.36
C THR A 2 16.67 18.79 -5.43
N THR A 3 17.93 18.38 -5.41
CA THR A 3 18.45 17.34 -6.28
C THR A 3 17.74 16.03 -5.94
N THR A 4 17.03 15.44 -6.91
CA THR A 4 16.39 14.14 -6.76
C THR A 4 17.45 13.08 -6.51
N ASP A 5 17.37 12.39 -5.38
CA ASP A 5 18.22 11.25 -5.07
C ASP A 5 17.85 10.08 -6.00
N PRO A 6 18.78 9.58 -6.83
CA PRO A 6 18.49 8.51 -7.80
C PRO A 6 18.18 7.16 -7.16
N THR A 7 18.39 6.99 -5.84
CA THR A 7 18.04 5.77 -5.10
C THR A 7 16.60 5.78 -4.59
N VAL A 8 15.89 6.90 -4.70
CA VAL A 8 14.52 7.05 -4.20
C VAL A 8 13.51 6.87 -5.33
N ILE A 9 12.64 5.87 -5.19
CA ILE A 9 11.49 5.69 -6.07
C ILE A 9 10.33 6.51 -5.51
N ASN A 10 9.86 7.49 -6.28
CA ASN A 10 8.68 8.30 -5.96
C ASN A 10 7.55 7.95 -6.93
N CYS A 11 6.35 7.70 -6.39
CA CYS A 11 5.14 7.48 -7.18
C CYS A 11 3.99 8.27 -6.56
N GLU A 12 3.31 9.07 -7.38
CA GLU A 12 2.13 9.81 -6.98
C GLU A 12 1.00 9.49 -7.96
N GLN A 13 -0.18 9.20 -7.42
CA GLN A 13 -1.36 8.93 -8.22
C GLN A 13 -2.60 9.52 -7.55
N PHE A 14 -3.40 10.23 -8.33
CA PHE A 14 -4.71 10.67 -7.88
C PHE A 14 -5.73 9.54 -8.05
N ILE A 15 -6.42 9.21 -6.96
CA ILE A 15 -7.50 8.23 -6.94
C ILE A 15 -8.78 8.97 -6.62
N ALA A 16 -9.76 8.94 -7.53
CA ALA A 16 -11.04 9.65 -7.41
C ALA A 16 -12.01 8.96 -6.43
N HIS A 17 -11.53 8.59 -5.24
CA HIS A 17 -12.31 7.97 -4.17
C HIS A 17 -12.06 8.68 -2.83
N PRO A 18 -13.01 8.60 -1.89
CA PRO A 18 -12.80 9.11 -0.54
C PRO A 18 -11.54 8.49 0.10
N PRO A 19 -10.76 9.25 0.89
CA PRO A 19 -9.54 8.74 1.52
C PRO A 19 -9.76 7.47 2.34
N ALA A 20 -10.91 7.34 3.03
CA ALA A 20 -11.25 6.14 3.81
C ALA A 20 -11.39 4.87 2.95
N ALA A 21 -11.89 5.01 1.71
CA ALA A 21 -12.02 3.87 0.79
C ALA A 21 -10.66 3.43 0.26
N VAL A 22 -9.79 4.39 -0.07
CA VAL A 22 -8.41 4.13 -0.48
C VAL A 22 -7.64 3.47 0.67
N TRP A 23 -7.74 4.02 1.88
CA TRP A 23 -7.11 3.45 3.06
C TRP A 23 -7.55 2.00 3.31
N LYS A 24 -8.86 1.72 3.22
CA LYS A 24 -9.37 0.35 3.36
C LYS A 24 -8.74 -0.59 2.33
N ALA A 25 -8.63 -0.18 1.06
CA ALA A 25 -8.00 -1.00 0.02
C ALA A 25 -6.50 -1.29 0.26
N LEU A 26 -5.81 -0.43 1.01
CA LEU A 26 -4.40 -0.59 1.39
C LEU A 26 -4.21 -1.47 2.64
N THR A 27 -5.22 -1.56 3.52
CA THR A 27 -5.04 -2.16 4.85
C THR A 27 -5.93 -3.37 5.14
N ASP A 28 -6.94 -3.62 4.31
CA ASP A 28 -7.83 -4.78 4.40
C ASP A 28 -7.23 -5.93 3.57
N PRO A 29 -6.88 -7.08 4.19
CA PRO A 29 -6.25 -8.21 3.51
C PRO A 29 -6.99 -8.70 2.26
N GLU A 30 -8.31 -8.80 2.32
CA GLU A 30 -9.11 -9.34 1.22
C GLU A 30 -9.13 -8.36 0.05
N LEU A 31 -9.24 -7.06 0.32
CA LEU A 31 -9.18 -6.06 -0.74
C LEU A 31 -7.76 -5.91 -1.30
N HIS A 32 -6.75 -5.93 -0.45
CA HIS A 32 -5.34 -5.82 -0.83
C HIS A 32 -4.91 -6.94 -1.78
N ALA A 33 -5.32 -8.19 -1.48
CA ALA A 33 -5.05 -9.36 -2.31
C ALA A 33 -5.64 -9.26 -3.73
N ARG A 34 -6.69 -8.46 -3.92
CA ARG A 34 -7.34 -8.33 -5.24
C ARG A 34 -6.56 -7.47 -6.22
N TRP A 35 -5.67 -6.59 -5.76
CA TRP A 35 -4.97 -5.64 -6.63
C TRP A 35 -3.45 -5.69 -6.51
N TRP A 36 -2.89 -6.30 -5.46
CA TRP A 36 -1.45 -6.44 -5.33
C TRP A 36 -1.00 -7.84 -4.93
N ALA A 37 -1.11 -8.19 -3.65
CA ALA A 37 -0.54 -9.42 -3.10
C ALA A 37 -1.37 -9.93 -1.93
N ALA A 38 -1.49 -11.25 -1.84
CA ALA A 38 -2.14 -11.90 -0.72
C ALA A 38 -1.24 -11.80 0.53
N GLY A 39 -1.85 -11.69 1.70
CA GLY A 39 -1.11 -11.51 2.94
C GLY A 39 -2.03 -11.12 4.07
N ASP A 40 -1.50 -10.98 5.28
CA ASP A 40 -2.24 -10.65 6.48
C ASP A 40 -1.97 -9.20 6.95
N VAL A 41 -1.86 -8.27 6.00
CA VAL A 41 -1.63 -6.84 6.27
C VAL A 41 -2.69 -6.26 7.21
N ARG A 42 -2.26 -5.45 8.18
CA ARG A 42 -3.16 -4.78 9.15
C ARG A 42 -2.62 -3.40 9.51
N PRO A 43 -3.49 -2.41 9.75
CA PRO A 43 -3.08 -1.08 10.19
C PRO A 43 -2.78 -1.05 11.70
N VAL A 44 -1.90 -1.96 12.15
CA VAL A 44 -1.51 -2.11 13.55
C VAL A 44 0.00 -1.94 13.66
N VAL A 45 0.43 -0.95 14.43
CA VAL A 45 1.86 -0.65 14.63
C VAL A 45 2.57 -1.86 15.25
N GLY A 46 3.69 -2.27 14.64
CA GLY A 46 4.48 -3.42 15.08
C GLY A 46 3.98 -4.77 14.56
N HIS A 47 2.84 -4.82 13.84
CA HIS A 47 2.39 -6.05 13.20
C HIS A 47 3.38 -6.48 12.11
N ARG A 48 3.78 -7.75 12.16
CA ARG A 48 4.61 -8.38 11.13
C ARG A 48 3.68 -9.19 10.24
N PHE A 49 3.74 -8.92 8.94
CA PHE A 49 2.95 -9.62 7.93
C PHE A 49 3.85 -10.14 6.83
N THR A 50 3.32 -11.07 6.04
CA THR A 50 3.95 -11.55 4.81
C THR A 50 3.12 -11.14 3.61
N LEU A 51 3.78 -10.96 2.46
CA LEU A 51 3.14 -10.80 1.17
C LEU A 51 3.53 -11.98 0.30
N ASP A 52 2.52 -12.71 -0.15
CA ASP A 52 2.63 -13.79 -1.12
C ASP A 52 2.44 -13.22 -2.52
N MET A 53 3.51 -13.31 -3.31
CA MET A 53 3.58 -12.82 -4.68
C MET A 53 3.32 -13.93 -5.72
N GLY A 54 2.99 -15.14 -5.27
CA GLY A 54 2.95 -16.36 -6.09
C GLY A 54 4.25 -17.14 -6.07
#